data_AF-A0A965L4N8-F1
#
_entry.id   AF-A0A965L4N8-F1
#
_cell.length_a   1.000
_cell.length_b   1.000
_cell.length_c   1.000
_cell.angle_alpha   90.00
_cell.angle_beta   90.00
_cell.angle_gamma   90.00
#
_symmetry.space_group_name_H-M   'P 1'
#
loop_
_entity.id
_entity.type
_entity.pdbx_description
1 polymer ?
#
loop_
_entity_poly.entity_id
_entity_poly.type
_entity_poly.pdbx_seq_one_letter_code
_entity_poly.pdbx_strand_id
1 'polypeptide(L)'
;MPLLTLMAWNAVGLLALVALYTLATARGEPVNAMWLVAAAISIYAIGYRFYARFIAESVLQLDPTRITPAHRHNDGLDYVPTDKWVLFGHHFAAIAGAGPLVGPVLAAQMGYLP
;
A
#
# COMPACT_ATOMS: atom_id res chain seq x y z
N MET A 1 22.07 -8.11 0.20
CA MET A 1 21.26 -7.96 -1.04
C MET A 1 22.20 -8.07 -2.22
N PRO A 2 21.84 -8.79 -3.30
CA PRO A 2 22.68 -8.86 -4.49
C PRO A 2 22.72 -7.49 -5.19
N LEU A 3 23.83 -7.19 -5.88
CA LEU A 3 24.09 -5.90 -6.52
C LEU A 3 22.98 -5.47 -7.47
N LEU A 4 22.45 -6.41 -8.27
CA LEU A 4 21.34 -6.15 -9.20
C LEU A 4 20.07 -5.67 -8.51
N THR A 5 19.72 -6.25 -7.35
CA THR A 5 18.54 -5.82 -6.59
C THR A 5 18.74 -4.43 -5.99
N LEU A 6 19.95 -4.11 -5.54
CA LEU A 6 20.26 -2.77 -5.05
C LEU A 6 20.12 -1.73 -6.17
N MET A 7 20.68 -2.01 -7.35
CA MET A 7 20.56 -1.14 -8.53
C MET A 7 19.10 -0.94 -8.94
N ALA A 8 18.28 -1.99 -8.91
CA ALA A 8 16.86 -1.91 -9.23
C ALA A 8 16.08 -1.00 -8.26
N TRP A 9 16.28 -1.14 -6.95
CA TRP A 9 15.59 -0.29 -5.97
C TRP A 9 16.07 1.16 -6.00
N ASN A 10 17.34 1.40 -6.30
CA ASN A 10 17.85 2.75 -6.55
C ASN A 10 17.21 3.37 -7.79
N ALA A 11 17.00 2.60 -8.86
CA ALA A 11 16.29 3.08 -10.05
C ALA A 11 14.83 3.44 -9.76
N VAL A 12 14.12 2.62 -8.95
CA VAL A 12 12.75 2.93 -8.50
C VAL A 12 12.72 4.19 -7.64
N GLY A 13 13.68 4.36 -6.74
CA GLY A 13 13.83 5.58 -5.94
C GLY A 13 14.08 6.82 -6.79
N LEU A 14 14.94 6.71 -7.80
CA LEU A 14 15.21 7.79 -8.74
C LEU A 14 13.96 8.14 -9.56
N LEU A 15 13.22 7.14 -10.03
CA LEU A 15 11.96 7.35 -10.75
C LEU A 15 10.94 8.10 -9.89
N ALA A 16 10.80 7.72 -8.61
CA ALA A 16 9.94 8.43 -7.66
C ALA A 16 10.35 9.89 -7.51
N LEU A 17 11.65 10.14 -7.33
CA LEU A 17 12.21 11.48 -7.16
C LEU A 17 11.98 12.34 -8.40
N VAL A 18 12.27 11.82 -9.59
CA VAL A 18 12.08 12.54 -10.86
C VAL A 18 10.60 12.87 -11.05
N ALA A 19 9.71 11.90 -10.84
CA ALA A 19 8.28 12.11 -11.02
C ALA A 19 7.71 13.17 -10.05
N LEU A 20 8.11 13.12 -8.77
CA LEU A 20 7.73 14.13 -7.78
C LEU A 20 8.33 15.50 -8.10
N TYR A 21 9.59 15.54 -8.54
CA TYR A 21 10.26 16.78 -8.93
C TYR A 21 9.53 17.45 -10.09
N THR A 22 9.20 16.71 -11.14
CA THR A 22 8.45 17.24 -12.30
C THR A 22 7.09 17.81 -11.89
N LEU A 23 6.38 17.11 -10.99
CA LEU A 23 5.09 17.57 -10.48
C LEU A 23 5.22 18.83 -9.62
N ALA A 24 6.30 18.95 -8.85
CA ALA A 24 6.54 20.10 -7.98
C ALA A 24 6.96 21.36 -8.74
N THR A 25 7.66 21.21 -9.88
CA THR A 25 8.18 22.34 -10.67
C THR A 25 7.24 22.80 -11.77
N ALA A 26 6.36 21.92 -12.28
CA ALA A 26 5.42 22.28 -13.34
C ALA A 26 4.29 23.14 -12.78
N ARG A 27 4.49 24.46 -12.75
CA ARG A 27 3.50 25.46 -12.35
C ARG A 27 2.95 26.17 -13.59
N GLY A 28 1.63 26.10 -13.78
CA GLY A 28 0.93 26.80 -14.87
C GLY A 28 0.82 26.03 -16.18
N GLU A 29 1.41 24.83 -16.29
CA GLU A 29 1.27 23.95 -17.46
C GLU A 29 0.49 22.66 -17.09
N PRO A 30 -0.32 22.11 -18.02
CA PRO A 30 -0.99 20.84 -17.80
C PRO A 30 0.04 19.70 -17.76
N VAL A 31 0.20 19.09 -16.57
CA VAL A 31 1.13 17.97 -16.38
C VAL A 31 0.45 16.65 -16.78
N ASN A 32 1.16 15.80 -17.52
CA ASN A 32 0.66 14.48 -17.86
C ASN A 32 0.42 13.63 -16.59
N ALA A 33 -0.77 13.06 -16.45
CA ALA A 33 -1.17 12.19 -15.34
C ALA A 33 -0.22 10.99 -15.12
N MET A 34 0.53 10.59 -16.15
CA MET A 34 1.56 9.56 -16.06
C MET A 34 2.58 9.83 -14.94
N TRP A 35 2.93 11.11 -14.69
CA TRP A 35 3.86 11.47 -13.62
C TRP A 35 3.29 11.20 -12.22
N LEU A 36 1.99 11.45 -12.02
CA LEU A 36 1.29 11.13 -10.77
C LEU A 36 1.25 9.62 -10.54
N VAL A 37 0.91 8.86 -11.58
CA VAL A 37 0.85 7.39 -11.51
C VAL A 37 2.24 6.81 -11.23
N ALA A 38 3.28 7.28 -11.93
CA ALA A 38 4.65 6.84 -11.74
C ALA A 38 5.15 7.14 -10.32
N ALA A 39 4.86 8.34 -9.78
CA ALA A 39 5.20 8.70 -8.41
C ALA A 39 4.49 7.78 -7.40
N ALA A 40 3.17 7.59 -7.55
CA ALA A 40 2.38 6.75 -6.66
C ALA A 40 2.88 5.31 -6.62
N ILE A 41 3.05 4.66 -7.78
CA ILE A 41 3.51 3.27 -7.87
C ILE A 41 4.90 3.13 -7.25
N SER A 42 5.82 4.05 -7.56
CA SER A 42 7.20 3.97 -7.05
C SER A 42 7.25 4.12 -5.53
N ILE A 43 6.49 5.06 -4.95
CA ILE A 43 6.39 5.24 -3.51
C ILE A 43 5.76 4.01 -2.85
N TYR A 44 4.65 3.50 -3.37
CA TYR A 44 4.01 2.30 -2.84
C TYR A 44 4.92 1.07 -2.91
N ALA A 45 5.69 0.91 -3.98
CA ALA A 45 6.64 -0.19 -4.12
C ALA A 45 7.75 -0.11 -3.06
N ILE A 46 8.32 1.08 -2.83
CA ILE A 46 9.33 1.31 -1.79
C ILE A 46 8.73 1.03 -0.40
N GLY A 47 7.56 1.58 -0.11
CA GLY A 47 6.84 1.34 1.15
C GLY A 47 6.58 -0.15 1.38
N TYR A 48 6.04 -0.84 0.38
CA TYR A 48 5.83 -2.29 0.45
C TYR A 48 7.12 -3.06 0.72
N ARG A 49 8.24 -2.69 0.08
CA ARG A 49 9.49 -3.44 0.21
C ARG A 49 10.19 -3.26 1.54
N PHE A 50 10.26 -2.03 2.03
CA PHE A 50 11.09 -1.68 3.19
C PHE A 50 10.25 -1.55 4.45
N TYR A 51 9.13 -0.81 4.38
CA TYR A 51 8.28 -0.58 5.54
C TYR A 51 7.49 -1.84 5.92
N ALA A 52 6.85 -2.53 4.95
CA ALA A 52 6.12 -3.75 5.28
C ALA A 52 7.04 -4.84 5.84
N ARG A 53 8.30 -4.90 5.38
CA ARG A 53 9.31 -5.79 5.94
C ARG A 53 9.69 -5.46 7.38
N PHE A 54 9.91 -4.18 7.68
CA PHE A 54 10.13 -3.73 9.06
C PHE A 54 8.96 -4.10 9.97
N ILE A 55 7.72 -3.89 9.52
CA ILE A 55 6.53 -4.29 10.27
C ILE A 55 6.50 -5.81 10.48
N ALA A 56 6.75 -6.60 9.44
CA ALA A 56 6.71 -8.06 9.52
C ALA A 56 7.80 -8.64 10.44
N GLU A 57 9.04 -8.15 10.34
CA GLU A 57 10.20 -8.74 11.02
C GLU A 57 10.42 -8.13 12.41
N SER A 58 10.27 -6.81 12.57
CA SER A 58 10.64 -6.12 13.81
C SER A 58 9.45 -5.89 14.75
N VAL A 59 8.29 -5.52 14.19
CA VAL A 59 7.11 -5.13 14.99
C VAL A 59 6.25 -6.35 15.31
N LEU A 60 5.80 -7.06 14.28
CA LEU A 60 4.90 -8.21 14.43
C LEU A 60 5.64 -9.51 14.66
N GLN A 61 6.92 -9.59 14.26
CA GLN A 61 7.77 -10.78 14.36
C GLN A 61 7.04 -12.03 13.84
N LEU A 62 6.61 -11.96 12.58
CA LEU A 62 5.81 -13.01 11.94
C LEU A 62 6.56 -14.33 11.94
N ASP A 63 5.94 -15.36 12.51
CA ASP A 63 6.48 -16.70 12.63
C ASP A 63 5.51 -17.71 12.01
N PRO A 64 5.86 -18.36 10.88
CA PRO A 64 4.99 -19.33 10.21
C PRO A 64 4.78 -20.61 11.02
N THR A 65 5.60 -20.87 12.05
CA THR A 65 5.45 -22.04 12.94
C THR A 65 4.47 -21.78 14.09
N ARG A 66 4.11 -20.51 14.34
CA ARG A 66 3.19 -20.14 15.41
C ARG A 66 1.75 -20.38 14.98
N ILE A 67 1.05 -21.25 15.72
CA ILE A 67 -0.38 -21.47 15.52
C ILE A 67 -1.16 -20.17 15.73
N THR A 68 -2.02 -19.82 14.77
CA THR A 68 -2.83 -18.61 14.81
C THR A 68 -3.92 -18.72 15.89
N PRO A 69 -4.38 -17.60 16.46
CA PRO A 69 -5.47 -17.60 17.45
C PRO A 69 -6.75 -18.30 16.94
N ALA A 70 -7.05 -18.15 15.64
CA ALA A 70 -8.19 -18.82 14.99
C ALA A 70 -8.18 -20.34 15.19
N HIS A 71 -7.00 -20.97 15.14
CA HIS A 71 -6.86 -22.41 15.37
C HIS A 71 -6.68 -22.76 16.86
N ARG A 72 -6.09 -21.88 17.68
CA ARG A 72 -5.86 -22.14 19.12
C ARG A 72 -7.13 -22.07 19.96
N HIS A 73 -8.00 -21.10 19.68
CA HIS A 73 -9.17 -20.80 20.50
C HIS A 73 -10.50 -21.22 19.86
N ASN A 74 -10.52 -21.47 18.54
CA ASN A 74 -11.61 -22.01 17.71
C ASN A 74 -12.98 -22.16 18.40
N ASP A 75 -13.60 -21.03 18.75
CA ASP A 75 -14.80 -20.96 19.58
C ASP A 75 -16.10 -20.88 18.75
N GLY A 76 -15.98 -20.75 17.42
CA GLY A 76 -17.12 -20.63 16.52
C GLY A 76 -17.75 -19.23 16.46
N LEU A 77 -17.18 -18.25 17.17
CA LEU A 77 -17.68 -16.87 17.27
C LEU A 77 -16.59 -15.86 16.91
N ASP A 78 -15.61 -15.67 17.80
CA ASP A 78 -14.52 -14.70 17.65
C ASP A 78 -13.31 -15.31 16.91
N TYR A 79 -13.11 -16.62 17.08
CA TYR A 79 -12.02 -17.37 16.48
C TYR A 79 -12.57 -18.50 15.62
N VAL A 80 -12.52 -18.30 14.29
CA VAL A 80 -12.94 -19.31 13.32
C VAL A 80 -11.86 -19.48 12.24
N PRO A 81 -11.27 -20.69 12.09
CA PRO A 81 -10.36 -20.99 11.01
C PRO A 81 -10.99 -20.68 9.64
N THR A 82 -10.33 -19.84 8.86
CA THR A 82 -10.83 -19.38 7.56
C THR A 82 -9.74 -19.54 6.51
N ASP A 83 -10.13 -19.82 5.27
CA ASP A 83 -9.18 -19.87 4.16
C ASP A 83 -8.46 -18.52 3.98
N LYS A 84 -7.14 -18.57 3.78
CA LYS A 84 -6.29 -17.38 3.72
C LYS A 84 -6.66 -16.42 2.58
N TRP A 85 -7.20 -16.93 1.47
CA TRP A 85 -7.59 -16.10 0.33
C TRP A 85 -8.90 -15.36 0.60
N VAL A 86 -9.84 -16.00 1.29
CA VAL A 86 -11.07 -15.36 1.76
C VAL A 86 -10.75 -14.29 2.79
N LEU A 87 -9.86 -14.58 3.74
CA LEU A 87 -9.40 -13.62 4.73
C LEU A 87 -8.73 -12.41 4.08
N PHE A 88 -7.83 -12.66 3.12
CA PHE A 88 -7.17 -11.60 2.35
C PHE A 88 -8.19 -10.75 1.60
N GLY A 89 -9.17 -11.36 0.94
CA GLY A 89 -10.24 -10.65 0.23
C GLY A 89 -11.02 -9.69 1.13
N HIS A 90 -11.38 -10.13 2.35
CA HIS A 90 -12.05 -9.26 3.32
C HIS A 90 -11.19 -8.08 3.77
N HIS A 91 -9.91 -8.33 4.09
CA HIS A 91 -8.98 -7.27 4.49
C HIS A 91 -8.75 -6.29 3.35
N PHE A 92 -8.54 -6.80 2.13
CA PHE A 92 -8.36 -5.99 0.94
C PHE A 92 -9.61 -5.14 0.66
N ALA A 93 -10.80 -5.72 0.70
CA ALA A 93 -12.05 -5.00 0.49
C ALA A 93 -12.27 -3.91 1.55
N ALA A 94 -11.94 -4.17 2.81
CA ALA A 94 -12.04 -3.18 3.88
C ALA A 94 -11.07 -1.99 3.67
N ILE A 95 -9.83 -2.24 3.24
CA ILE A 95 -8.83 -1.19 2.95
C ILE A 95 -9.19 -0.44 1.66
N ALA A 96 -9.48 -1.17 0.58
CA ALA A 96 -9.81 -0.60 -0.72
C ALA A 96 -11.11 0.19 -0.67
N GLY A 97 -12.09 -0.25 0.11
CA GLY A 97 -13.38 0.42 0.31
C GLY A 97 -13.25 1.84 0.86
N ALA A 98 -12.19 2.14 1.63
CA ALA A 98 -11.94 3.50 2.11
C ALA A 98 -11.70 4.48 0.95
N GLY A 99 -11.09 4.07 -0.17
CA GLY A 99 -10.81 4.96 -1.31
C GLY A 99 -12.08 5.51 -1.98
N PRO A 100 -13.01 4.66 -2.45
CA PRO A 100 -14.28 5.06 -3.03
C PRO A 100 -15.23 5.75 -2.06
N LEU A 101 -15.06 5.56 -0.74
CA LEU A 101 -15.87 6.25 0.28
C LEU A 101 -15.31 7.64 0.61
N VAL A 102 -14.00 7.75 0.83
CA VAL A 102 -13.37 9.02 1.24
C VAL A 102 -13.25 10.00 0.07
N GLY A 103 -12.99 9.52 -1.15
CA GLY A 103 -12.86 10.36 -2.34
C GLY A 103 -14.07 11.26 -2.62
N PRO A 104 -15.30 10.70 -2.74
CA PRO A 104 -16.51 11.48 -2.93
C PRO A 104 -16.84 12.42 -1.76
N VAL A 105 -16.56 12.00 -0.52
CA VAL A 105 -16.76 12.85 0.67
C VAL A 105 -15.84 14.06 0.65
N LEU A 106 -14.55 13.87 0.33
CA LEU A 106 -13.58 14.97 0.18
C LEU A 106 -13.93 15.87 -1.02
N ALA A 107 -14.36 15.29 -2.14
CA ALA A 107 -14.83 16.06 -3.30
C ALA A 107 -16.01 16.97 -2.94
N ALA A 108 -17.02 16.42 -2.22
CA ALA A 108 -18.15 17.19 -1.73
C ALA A 108 -17.74 18.30 -0.74
N GLN A 109 -16.79 18.03 0.16
CA GLN A 109 -16.27 19.04 1.12
C GLN A 109 -15.52 20.18 0.44
N MET A 110 -14.80 19.90 -0.66
CA MET A 110 -14.05 20.91 -1.41
C MET A 110 -14.90 21.65 -2.46
N GLY A 111 -16.23 21.47 -2.44
CA GLY A 111 -17.16 22.14 -3.36
C GLY A 111 -17.20 21.53 -4.77
N TYR A 112 -16.58 20.36 -4.99
CA TYR A 112 -16.72 19.57 -6.21
C TYR A 112 -18.06 18.82 -6.15
N LEU A 113 -19.15 19.56 -6.34
CA LEU A 113 -20.45 19.00 -6.71
C LEU A 113 -20.45 18.71 -8.22
N PRO A 114 -21.21 17.71 -8.71
CA PRO A 114 -21.61 17.71 -10.11
C PRO A 114 -22.38 18.98 -10.48
#